data_AF-X1CFV3-F1
#
_entry.id   AF-X1CFV3-F1
#
_cell.length_a   1.000
_cell.length_b   1.000
_cell.length_c   1.000
_cell.angle_alpha   90.00
_cell.angle_beta   90.00
_cell.angle_gamma   90.00
#
_symmetry.space_group_name_H-M   'P 1'
#
loop_
_entity.id
_entity.type
_entity.pdbx_description
1 polymer ?
#
loop_
_entity_poly.entity_id
_entity_poly.type
_entity_poly.pdbx_seq_one_letter_code
_entity_poly.pdbx_strand_id
1 'polypeptide(L)'
;RAASDAEAMVDLEKAKETFMPGRFEQEQGLKKLQESLEAIDRGLWAHFDREETALLTVFEKHGNKEFASALRSLLLEHEDLRNRLAHSKKHVAELVSGGLSRHLWEASAHDMRAHISHTRKLLEAHAEIEQELFHKLRTELMKT
;
A
#
# COMPACT_ATOMS: atom_id res chain seq x y z
N ARG A 1 -13.67 3.30 5.12
CA ARG A 1 -13.23 2.54 6.32
C ARG A 1 -11.72 2.43 6.23
N ALA A 2 -10.99 2.70 7.31
CA ALA A 2 -9.56 2.43 7.35
C ALA A 2 -9.32 0.93 7.24
N ALA A 3 -8.41 0.54 6.34
CA ALA A 3 -7.93 -0.84 6.25
C ALA A 3 -6.71 -0.97 7.16
N SER A 4 -6.49 -2.13 7.77
CA SER A 4 -5.16 -2.43 8.32
C SER A 4 -4.19 -2.81 7.21
N ASP A 5 -2.88 -2.76 7.48
CA ASP A 5 -1.86 -3.32 6.59
C ASP A 5 -2.17 -4.76 6.16
N ALA A 6 -2.62 -5.59 7.11
CA ALA A 6 -2.99 -6.98 6.84
C ALA A 6 -4.19 -7.10 5.89
N GLU A 7 -5.22 -6.28 6.09
CA GLU A 7 -6.38 -6.23 5.18
C GLU A 7 -5.92 -5.77 3.78
N ALA A 8 -5.09 -4.73 3.70
CA ALA A 8 -4.58 -4.19 2.44
C ALA A 8 -3.65 -5.18 1.70
N MET A 9 -2.82 -5.96 2.40
CA MET A 9 -2.01 -7.02 1.79
C MET A 9 -2.86 -8.11 1.16
N VAL A 10 -3.89 -8.57 1.88
CA VAL A 10 -4.84 -9.58 1.38
C VAL A 10 -5.58 -9.04 0.15
N ASP A 11 -6.00 -7.79 0.19
CA ASP A 11 -6.74 -7.17 -0.90
C ASP A 11 -5.86 -6.90 -2.12
N LEU A 12 -4.58 -6.53 -1.94
CA LEU A 12 -3.61 -6.43 -3.05
C LEU A 12 -3.40 -7.78 -3.75
N GLU A 13 -3.28 -8.87 -2.98
CA GLU A 13 -3.13 -10.21 -3.54
C GLU A 13 -4.37 -10.62 -4.34
N LYS A 14 -5.57 -10.40 -3.79
CA LYS A 14 -6.83 -10.66 -4.50
C LYS A 14 -6.98 -9.79 -5.75
N ALA A 15 -6.69 -8.49 -5.63
CA ALA A 15 -6.82 -7.53 -6.72
C ALA A 15 -5.96 -7.95 -7.92
N LYS A 16 -4.71 -8.34 -7.66
CA LYS A 16 -3.83 -8.88 -8.70
C LYS A 16 -4.47 -10.07 -9.42
N GLU A 17 -5.11 -10.99 -8.71
CA GLU A 17 -5.72 -12.18 -9.32
C GLU A 17 -7.01 -11.91 -10.11
N THR A 18 -7.62 -10.72 -9.97
CA THR A 18 -8.78 -10.32 -10.80
C THR A 18 -8.44 -10.09 -12.27
N PHE A 19 -7.15 -9.89 -12.58
CA PHE A 19 -6.65 -9.60 -13.92
C PHE A 19 -5.40 -10.41 -14.24
N MET A 20 -5.45 -11.29 -15.24
CA MET A 20 -4.29 -12.04 -15.72
C MET A 20 -4.10 -11.87 -17.23
N PRO A 21 -2.95 -11.31 -17.69
CA PRO A 21 -2.62 -11.24 -19.11
C PRO A 21 -2.78 -12.61 -19.78
N GLY A 22 -3.37 -12.64 -20.98
CA GLY A 22 -3.57 -13.86 -21.77
C GLY A 22 -4.84 -14.67 -21.47
N ARG A 23 -5.66 -14.29 -20.48
CA ARG A 23 -7.01 -14.84 -20.26
C ARG A 23 -8.09 -14.16 -21.12
N PHE A 24 -9.26 -14.79 -21.22
CA PHE A 24 -10.47 -14.15 -21.72
C PHE A 24 -11.00 -13.12 -20.68
N GLU A 25 -11.73 -12.09 -21.13
CA GLU A 25 -12.35 -11.03 -20.29
C GLU A 25 -11.40 -9.99 -19.65
N GLN A 26 -10.32 -9.60 -20.34
CA GLN A 26 -9.33 -8.63 -19.86
C GLN A 26 -9.91 -7.29 -19.41
N GLU A 27 -10.89 -6.75 -20.13
CA GLU A 27 -11.50 -5.46 -19.82
C GLU A 27 -12.24 -5.45 -18.48
N GLN A 28 -13.01 -6.52 -18.19
CA GLN A 28 -13.72 -6.62 -16.92
C GLN A 28 -12.75 -6.85 -15.75
N GLY A 29 -11.70 -7.67 -15.97
CA GLY A 29 -10.63 -7.86 -14.99
C GLY A 29 -9.91 -6.56 -14.64
N LEU A 30 -9.58 -5.74 -15.64
CA LEU A 30 -8.94 -4.43 -15.41
C LEU A 30 -9.84 -3.45 -14.64
N LYS A 31 -11.14 -3.41 -14.94
CA LYS A 31 -12.09 -2.56 -14.19
C LYS A 31 -12.18 -3.00 -12.72
N LYS A 32 -12.28 -4.30 -12.46
CA LYS A 32 -12.26 -4.85 -11.09
C LYS A 32 -10.95 -4.54 -10.37
N LEU A 33 -9.82 -4.62 -11.07
CA LEU A 33 -8.52 -4.24 -10.53
C LEU A 33 -8.49 -2.76 -10.16
N GLN A 34 -8.99 -1.88 -11.04
CA GLN A 34 -9.07 -0.44 -10.80
C GLN A 34 -9.89 -0.13 -9.54
N GLU A 35 -11.10 -0.69 -9.44
CA GLU A 35 -11.98 -0.52 -8.28
C GLU A 35 -11.33 -1.02 -6.98
N SER A 36 -10.62 -2.15 -7.05
CA SER A 36 -9.90 -2.71 -5.91
C SER A 36 -8.75 -1.80 -5.46
N LEU A 37 -7.94 -1.29 -6.40
CA LEU A 37 -6.86 -0.37 -6.09
C LEU A 37 -7.37 0.94 -5.48
N GLU A 38 -8.51 1.45 -5.93
CA GLU A 38 -9.13 2.62 -5.30
C GLU A 38 -9.61 2.33 -3.87
N ALA A 39 -10.18 1.15 -3.62
CA ALA A 39 -10.60 0.76 -2.28
C ALA A 39 -9.40 0.60 -1.33
N ILE A 40 -8.32 -0.05 -1.78
CA ILE A 40 -7.07 -0.23 -1.05
C ILE A 40 -6.42 1.12 -0.74
N ASP A 41 -6.31 2.00 -1.75
CA ASP A 41 -5.74 3.33 -1.61
C ASP A 41 -6.50 4.17 -0.57
N ARG A 42 -7.84 4.20 -0.62
CA ARG A 42 -8.66 4.86 0.40
C ARG A 42 -8.49 4.24 1.79
N GLY A 43 -8.36 2.92 1.86
CA GLY A 43 -8.18 2.17 3.10
C GLY A 43 -6.86 2.51 3.79
N LEU A 44 -5.76 2.45 3.04
CA LEU A 44 -4.40 2.77 3.51
C LEU A 44 -4.24 4.26 3.81
N TRP A 45 -4.84 5.15 3.02
CA TRP A 45 -4.83 6.58 3.35
C TRP A 45 -5.41 6.86 4.72
N ALA A 46 -6.55 6.23 5.05
CA ALA A 46 -7.19 6.40 6.35
C ALA A 46 -6.44 5.68 7.49
N HIS A 47 -5.68 4.63 7.20
CA HIS A 47 -4.77 3.98 8.14
C HIS A 47 -3.64 4.93 8.51
N PHE A 48 -2.89 5.36 7.50
CA PHE A 48 -1.73 6.22 7.66
C PHE A 48 -2.10 7.56 8.29
N ASP A 49 -3.22 8.18 7.90
CA ASP A 49 -3.69 9.43 8.52
C ASP A 49 -3.95 9.27 10.03
N ARG A 50 -4.48 8.11 10.43
CA ARG A 50 -4.68 7.77 11.84
C ARG A 50 -3.35 7.55 12.56
N GLU A 51 -2.40 6.79 12.01
CA GLU A 51 -1.04 6.68 12.59
C GLU A 51 -0.39 8.05 12.72
N GLU A 52 -0.36 8.81 11.63
CA GLU A 52 0.31 10.10 11.51
C GLU A 52 -0.21 11.10 12.54
N THR A 53 -1.52 11.11 12.79
CA THR A 53 -2.14 11.99 13.78
C THR A 53 -1.95 11.48 15.20
N ALA A 54 -2.20 10.19 15.45
CA ALA A 54 -2.19 9.64 16.80
C ALA A 54 -0.78 9.47 17.36
N LEU A 55 0.18 9.02 16.53
CA LEU A 55 1.56 8.77 16.94
C LEU A 55 2.29 10.08 17.23
N LEU A 56 2.09 11.13 16.44
CA LEU A 56 2.79 12.42 16.67
C LEU A 56 2.63 12.88 18.12
N THR A 57 1.41 12.80 18.65
CA THR A 57 1.08 13.21 20.02
C THR A 57 1.80 12.36 21.08
N VAL A 58 2.02 11.06 20.82
CA VAL A 58 2.70 10.16 21.74
C VAL A 58 4.21 10.37 21.71
N PHE A 59 4.79 10.57 20.53
CA PHE A 59 6.23 10.87 20.39
C PHE A 59 6.58 12.25 20.95
N GLU A 60 5.71 13.26 20.83
CA GLU A 60 5.93 14.56 21.47
C GLU A 60 6.00 14.46 23.00
N LYS A 61 5.26 13.53 23.60
CA LYS A 61 5.18 13.36 25.06
C LYS A 61 6.21 12.39 25.65
N HIS A 62 6.57 11.35 24.90
CA HIS A 62 7.36 10.22 25.39
C HIS A 62 8.56 9.86 24.50
N GLY A 63 8.77 10.58 23.39
CA GLY A 63 9.77 10.23 22.39
C GLY A 63 11.20 10.50 22.83
N ASN A 64 12.02 9.46 22.81
CA ASN A 64 13.47 9.58 22.78
C ASN A 64 13.96 9.72 21.31
N LYS A 65 15.25 9.98 21.10
CA LYS A 65 15.82 10.18 19.75
C LYS A 65 15.65 8.97 18.83
N GLU A 66 15.71 7.75 19.37
CA GLU A 66 15.55 6.50 18.61
C GLU A 66 14.13 6.39 18.06
N PHE A 67 13.16 6.58 18.94
CA PHE A 67 11.75 6.66 18.59
C PHE A 67 11.50 7.72 17.51
N ALA A 68 11.97 8.95 17.70
CA ALA A 68 11.77 10.01 16.72
C ALA A 68 12.40 9.71 15.33
N SER A 69 13.44 8.86 15.28
CA SER A 69 14.03 8.41 14.01
C SER A 69 13.18 7.33 13.36
N ALA A 70 12.72 6.34 14.13
CA ALA A 70 11.88 5.25 13.62
C ALA A 70 10.55 5.78 13.06
N LEU A 71 9.91 6.73 13.75
CA LEU A 71 8.69 7.37 13.24
C LEU A 71 8.93 8.07 11.90
N ARG A 72 10.04 8.82 11.76
CA ARG A 72 10.36 9.48 10.48
C ARG A 72 10.53 8.50 9.34
N SER A 73 11.14 7.33 9.60
CA SER A 73 11.25 6.28 8.60
C SER A 73 9.87 5.77 8.18
N LEU A 74 8.96 5.48 9.13
CA LEU A 74 7.59 5.05 8.81
C LEU A 74 6.84 6.11 7.98
N LEU A 75 6.97 7.39 8.32
CA LEU A 75 6.33 8.47 7.55
C LEU A 75 6.82 8.53 6.10
N LEU A 76 8.11 8.27 5.85
CA LEU A 76 8.66 8.18 4.49
C LEU A 76 8.15 6.93 3.76
N GLU A 77 7.99 5.81 4.46
CA GLU A 77 7.40 4.60 3.91
C GLU A 77 5.92 4.80 3.52
N HIS A 78 5.14 5.53 4.32
CA HIS A 78 3.76 5.90 3.96
C HIS A 78 3.72 6.71 2.66
N GLU A 79 4.63 7.68 2.51
CA GLU A 79 4.74 8.47 1.29
C GLU A 79 5.10 7.60 0.07
N ASP A 80 6.08 6.69 0.20
CA ASP A 80 6.44 5.75 -0.88
C ASP A 80 5.26 4.83 -1.25
N LEU A 81 4.56 4.27 -0.27
CA LEU A 81 3.41 3.39 -0.49
C LEU A 81 2.24 4.14 -1.17
N ARG A 82 1.93 5.36 -0.74
CA ARG A 82 0.94 6.23 -1.41
C ARG A 82 1.33 6.50 -2.87
N ASN A 83 2.60 6.83 -3.12
CA ASN A 83 3.11 7.08 -4.47
C ASN A 83 3.03 5.84 -5.36
N ARG A 84 3.34 4.65 -4.82
CA ARG A 84 3.23 3.37 -5.55
C ARG A 84 1.81 3.01 -5.91
N LEU A 85 0.84 3.29 -5.04
CA LEU A 85 -0.58 3.08 -5.32
C LEU A 85 -1.09 4.06 -6.37
N ALA A 86 -0.69 5.34 -6.29
CA ALA A 86 -0.98 6.33 -7.32
C ALA A 86 -0.43 5.91 -8.69
N HIS A 87 0.81 5.42 -8.73
CA HIS A 87 1.41 4.86 -9.94
C HIS A 87 0.61 3.67 -10.48
N SER A 88 0.20 2.75 -9.60
CA SER A 88 -0.61 1.59 -9.97
C SER A 88 -1.95 1.97 -10.58
N LYS A 89 -2.66 2.91 -9.97
CA LYS A 89 -3.94 3.44 -10.49
C LYS A 89 -3.77 4.07 -11.87
N LYS A 90 -2.72 4.88 -12.07
CA LYS A 90 -2.42 5.49 -13.37
C LYS A 90 -2.17 4.43 -14.44
N HIS A 91 -1.33 3.45 -14.13
CA HIS A 91 -0.95 2.40 -15.07
C HIS A 91 -2.15 1.50 -15.44
N VAL A 92 -3.03 1.18 -14.49
CA VAL A 92 -4.29 0.47 -14.78
C VAL A 92 -5.22 1.32 -15.65
N ALA A 93 -5.34 2.62 -15.41
CA ALA A 93 -6.15 3.51 -16.25
C ALA A 93 -5.64 3.56 -17.71
N GLU A 94 -4.32 3.56 -17.92
CA GLU A 94 -3.71 3.45 -19.25
C GLU A 94 -4.07 2.13 -19.94
N LEU A 95 -3.99 1.00 -19.21
CA LEU A 95 -4.40 -0.32 -19.72
C LEU A 95 -5.88 -0.40 -20.08
N VAL A 96 -6.75 0.26 -19.31
CA VAL A 96 -8.20 0.34 -19.56
C VAL A 96 -8.54 1.22 -20.77
N SER A 97 -7.74 2.26 -21.03
CA SER A 97 -8.01 3.23 -22.11
C SER A 97 -8.01 2.62 -23.53
N GLY A 98 -7.40 1.44 -23.69
CA GLY A 98 -7.33 0.73 -24.98
C GLY A 98 -6.41 1.39 -26.02
N GLY A 99 -5.67 2.45 -25.66
CA GLY A 99 -4.79 3.18 -26.59
C GLY A 99 -3.47 2.48 -26.93
N LEU A 100 -3.14 1.38 -26.25
CA LEU A 100 -1.89 0.64 -26.45
C LEU A 100 -2.04 -0.41 -27.56
N SER A 101 -0.99 -0.56 -28.36
CA SER A 101 -0.88 -1.72 -29.25
C SER A 101 -0.80 -3.01 -28.43
N ARG A 102 -1.21 -4.15 -28.99
CA ARG A 102 -1.29 -5.43 -28.28
C ARG A 102 0.00 -5.82 -27.54
N HIS A 103 1.16 -5.70 -28.18
CA HIS A 103 2.43 -6.09 -27.57
C HIS A 103 2.81 -5.18 -26.39
N LEU A 104 2.56 -3.86 -26.52
CA LEU A 104 2.77 -2.91 -25.43
C LEU A 104 1.80 -3.17 -24.30
N TRP A 105 0.52 -3.43 -24.63
CA TRP A 105 -0.49 -3.74 -23.64
C TRP A 105 -0.13 -4.99 -22.83
N GLU A 106 0.32 -6.07 -23.49
CA GLU A 106 0.73 -7.30 -22.82
C GLU A 106 1.93 -7.07 -21.89
N ALA A 107 2.96 -6.35 -22.35
CA ALA A 107 4.12 -6.00 -21.53
C ALA A 107 3.74 -5.14 -20.31
N SER A 108 3.00 -4.04 -20.53
CA SER A 108 2.49 -3.16 -19.49
C SER A 108 1.64 -3.91 -18.46
N ALA A 109 0.81 -4.85 -18.91
CA ALA A 109 -0.03 -5.66 -18.05
C ALA A 109 0.79 -6.61 -17.13
N HIS A 110 1.90 -7.17 -17.64
CA HIS A 110 2.83 -7.95 -16.83
C HIS A 110 3.58 -7.07 -15.82
N ASP A 111 4.06 -5.90 -16.25
CA ASP A 111 4.75 -4.94 -15.39
C ASP A 111 3.84 -4.46 -14.24
N MET A 112 2.56 -4.20 -14.53
CA MET A 112 1.57 -3.85 -13.52
C MET A 112 1.43 -4.95 -12.45
N ARG A 113 1.32 -6.22 -12.85
CA ARG A 113 1.22 -7.33 -11.89
C ARG A 113 2.48 -7.46 -11.03
N ALA A 114 3.66 -7.29 -11.62
CA ALA A 114 4.91 -7.32 -10.89
C ALA A 114 5.00 -6.16 -9.88
N HIS A 115 4.58 -4.95 -10.29
CA HIS A 115 4.55 -3.77 -9.43
C HIS A 115 3.60 -3.90 -8.25
N ILE A 116 2.39 -4.46 -8.45
CA ILE A 116 1.44 -4.75 -7.35
C ILE A 116 2.05 -5.77 -6.39
N SER A 117 2.64 -6.84 -6.92
CA SER A 117 3.29 -7.87 -6.10
C SER A 117 4.42 -7.31 -5.26
N HIS A 118 5.21 -6.39 -5.82
CA HIS A 118 6.28 -5.72 -5.09
C HIS A 118 5.72 -4.74 -4.04
N THR A 119 4.69 -3.96 -4.37
CA THR A 119 4.02 -3.06 -3.43
C THR A 119 3.47 -3.82 -2.22
N ARG A 120 2.90 -5.01 -2.42
CA ARG A 120 2.47 -5.90 -1.33
C ARG A 120 3.61 -6.29 -0.39
N LYS A 121 4.78 -6.63 -0.93
CA LYS A 121 5.97 -6.99 -0.13
C LYS A 121 6.52 -5.82 0.66
N LEU A 122 6.43 -4.60 0.10
CA LEU A 122 6.85 -3.40 0.82
C LEU A 122 5.89 -3.08 1.97
N LEU A 123 4.58 -3.26 1.74
CA LEU A 123 3.57 -3.15 2.80
C LEU A 123 3.77 -4.20 3.90
N GLU A 124 4.19 -5.42 3.54
CA GLU A 124 4.53 -6.47 4.49
C GLU A 124 5.73 -6.08 5.36
N ALA A 125 6.82 -5.59 4.75
CA ALA A 125 7.99 -5.12 5.49
C ALA A 125 7.66 -3.90 6.37
N HIS A 126 6.83 -2.98 5.88
CA HIS A 126 6.33 -1.83 6.63
C HIS A 126 5.57 -2.27 7.90
N ALA A 127 4.62 -3.20 7.75
CA ALA A 127 3.83 -3.72 8.86
C ALA A 127 4.69 -4.40 9.94
N GLU A 128 5.75 -5.12 9.54
CA GLU A 128 6.70 -5.72 10.48
C GLU A 128 7.43 -4.67 11.31
N ILE A 129 7.93 -3.60 10.67
CA ILE A 129 8.62 -2.49 11.34
C ILE A 129 7.66 -1.74 12.27
N GLU A 130 6.44 -1.46 11.80
CA GLU A 130 5.39 -0.80 12.59
C GLU A 130 5.08 -1.63 13.85
N GLN A 131 4.85 -2.93 13.70
CA GLN A 131 4.54 -3.82 14.81
C GLN A 131 5.67 -3.83 15.86
N GLU A 132 6.93 -3.91 15.42
CA GLU A 132 8.08 -3.86 16.33
C GLU A 132 8.15 -2.51 17.08
N LEU A 133 7.96 -1.39 16.36
CA LEU A 133 8.00 -0.06 16.94
C LEU A 133 6.91 0.14 18.00
N PHE A 134 5.66 -0.25 17.69
CA PHE A 134 4.55 -0.12 18.63
C PHE A 134 4.70 -1.02 19.84
N HIS A 135 5.28 -2.21 19.66
CA HIS A 135 5.61 -3.08 20.78
C HIS A 135 6.65 -2.44 21.73
N LYS A 136 7.72 -1.87 21.17
CA LYS A 136 8.75 -1.14 21.94
C LYS A 136 8.15 0.06 22.66
N LEU A 137 7.37 0.88 21.96
CA LEU A 137 6.71 2.06 22.53
C LEU A 137 5.78 1.67 23.69
N ARG A 138 4.95 0.64 23.51
CA ARG A 138 4.08 0.13 24.58
C ARG A 138 4.88 -0.31 25.80
N THR A 139 5.99 -1.01 25.60
CA THR A 139 6.86 -1.47 26.70
C THR A 139 7.43 -0.31 27.49
N GLU A 140 7.87 0.77 26.82
CA GLU A 140 8.37 1.97 27.49
C GLU A 140 7.26 2.72 28.24
N LEU A 141 6.07 2.85 27.65
CA LEU A 141 4.93 3.47 28.32
C LEU A 141 4.49 2.70 29.57
N MET A 142 4.62 1.37 29.60
CA MET A 142 4.31 0.55 30.78
C MET A 142 5.36 0.63 31.90
N LYS A 143 6.54 1.19 31.64
CA LYS A 143 7.58 1.46 32.66
C LYS A 143 7.39 2.80 33.37
N THR A 144 6.52 3.66 32.83
CA THR A 144 6.24 5.01 33.34
C THR A 144 5.03 4.99 34.25
#